data_AF-A0A7C0UQZ4-F1
#
_entry.id   AF-A0A7C0UQZ4-F1
#
_cell.length_a   1.000
_cell.length_b   1.000
_cell.length_c   1.000
_cell.angle_alpha   90.00
_cell.angle_beta   90.00
_cell.angle_gamma   90.00
#
_symmetry.space_group_name_H-M   'P 1'
#
loop_
_entity.id
_entity.type
_entity.pdbx_description
1 polymer ?
#
loop_
_entity_poly.entity_id
_entity_poly.type
_entity_poly.pdbx_seq_one_letter_code
_entity_poly.pdbx_strand_id
1 'polypeptide(L)'
;MNIDEFLEFMGKVKVYDLTQPLSVHTPPWPSYIPLSVQYFKRIAGAHMGQGANGQVITTSHHVGTHMDGEIHFHASGRSIGEVPIEEWIGPGVVVDISDEVGDYDLYSPEMLMKKADIRKGDILIINTGYHRYAWDQPESDEVRYFVKHPGPDPEFHKWA
;
A
#
# COMPACT_ATOMS: atom_id res chain seq x y z
N MET A 1 -23.76 -20.30 -2.51
CA MET A 1 -22.50 -20.87 -3.00
C MET A 1 -21.99 -21.82 -1.94
N ASN A 2 -21.78 -23.09 -2.29
CA ASN A 2 -21.13 -24.04 -1.38
C ASN A 2 -19.59 -23.87 -1.43
N ILE A 3 -18.85 -24.59 -0.58
CA ILE A 3 -17.39 -24.41 -0.48
C ILE A 3 -16.66 -24.81 -1.77
N ASP A 4 -17.13 -25.85 -2.46
CA ASP A 4 -16.50 -26.32 -3.70
C ASP A 4 -16.70 -25.31 -4.83
N GLU A 5 -17.91 -24.76 -4.96
CA GLU A 5 -18.22 -23.68 -5.90
C GLU A 5 -17.38 -22.42 -5.62
N PHE A 6 -17.17 -22.08 -4.35
CA PHE A 6 -16.33 -20.94 -3.96
C PHE A 6 -14.86 -21.16 -4.32
N LEU A 7 -14.31 -22.32 -4.00
CA LEU A 7 -12.92 -22.64 -4.31
C LEU A 7 -12.68 -22.74 -5.83
N GLU A 8 -13.64 -23.28 -6.58
CA GLU A 8 -13.59 -23.30 -8.06
C GLU A 8 -13.62 -21.88 -8.63
N PHE A 9 -14.47 -21.00 -8.08
CA PHE A 9 -14.48 -19.58 -8.46
C PHE A 9 -13.14 -18.92 -8.16
N MET A 10 -12.62 -19.06 -6.93
CA MET A 10 -11.34 -18.47 -6.54
C MET A 10 -10.17 -18.99 -7.38
N GLY A 11 -10.20 -20.26 -7.81
CA GLY A 11 -9.22 -20.83 -8.73
C GLY A 11 -9.23 -20.22 -10.13
N LYS A 12 -10.31 -19.53 -10.52
CA LYS A 12 -10.45 -18.79 -11.79
C LYS A 12 -10.12 -17.30 -11.66
N VAL A 13 -10.03 -16.78 -10.43
CA VAL A 13 -9.73 -15.37 -10.16
C VAL A 13 -8.22 -15.15 -10.25
N LYS A 14 -7.82 -14.04 -10.88
CA LYS A 14 -6.44 -13.58 -10.86
C LYS A 14 -6.24 -12.60 -9.70
N VAL A 15 -5.29 -12.91 -8.84
CA VAL A 15 -4.87 -12.02 -7.74
C VAL A 15 -3.68 -11.19 -8.22
N TYR A 16 -3.74 -9.89 -7.97
CA TYR A 16 -2.65 -8.96 -8.24
C TYR A 16 -2.00 -8.55 -6.93
N ASP A 17 -0.68 -8.62 -6.87
CA ASP A 17 0.09 -8.05 -5.78
C ASP A 17 0.31 -6.56 -6.05
N LEU A 18 -0.16 -5.71 -5.13
CA LEU A 18 0.00 -4.25 -5.20
C LEU A 18 1.10 -3.75 -4.25
N THR A 19 1.89 -4.66 -3.69
CA THR A 19 2.93 -4.37 -2.71
C THR A 19 4.25 -4.09 -3.40
N GLN A 20 4.90 -2.98 -3.06
CA GLN A 20 6.30 -2.77 -3.42
C GLN A 20 7.19 -3.71 -2.60
N PRO A 21 8.28 -4.25 -3.15
CA PRO A 21 9.27 -4.98 -2.37
C PRO A 21 9.73 -4.17 -1.15
N LEU A 22 9.85 -4.85 -0.02
CA LEU A 22 10.36 -4.25 1.21
C LEU A 22 11.83 -4.64 1.41
N SER A 23 12.68 -3.64 1.60
CA SER A 23 14.13 -3.77 1.71
C SER A 23 14.69 -2.78 2.72
N VAL A 24 15.91 -3.03 3.21
CA VAL A 24 16.69 -2.03 3.96
C VAL A 24 17.03 -0.81 3.11
N HIS A 25 16.84 -0.90 1.79
CA HIS A 25 16.93 0.20 0.83
C HIS A 25 15.61 0.94 0.60
N THR A 26 14.48 0.43 1.11
CA THR A 26 13.20 1.14 1.02
C THR A 26 13.29 2.41 1.86
N PRO A 27 13.18 3.61 1.26
CA PRO A 27 13.27 4.84 2.01
C PRO A 27 12.07 4.93 2.97
N PRO A 28 12.29 5.29 4.25
CA PRO A 28 11.19 5.64 5.14
C PRO A 28 10.65 7.02 4.78
N TRP A 29 9.46 7.35 5.28
CA TRP A 29 9.06 8.76 5.33
C TRP A 29 10.15 9.59 6.04
N PRO A 30 10.48 10.82 5.57
CA PRO A 30 11.51 11.64 6.19
C PRO A 30 11.31 11.75 7.71
N SER A 31 12.40 11.56 8.47
CA SER A 31 12.47 11.51 9.94
C SER A 31 12.05 10.21 10.64
N TYR A 32 11.53 9.20 9.92
CA TYR A 32 11.10 7.95 10.55
C TYR A 32 12.21 6.91 10.65
N ILE A 33 12.04 5.96 11.58
CA ILE A 33 12.96 4.82 11.74
C ILE A 33 12.87 3.95 10.46
N PRO A 34 13.99 3.73 9.74
CA PRO A 34 14.02 2.88 8.55
C PRO A 34 13.89 1.39 8.92
N LEU A 35 13.65 0.55 7.91
CA LEU A 35 13.72 -0.89 8.07
C LEU A 35 15.15 -1.33 8.46
N SER A 36 15.24 -2.05 9.57
CA SER A 36 16.44 -2.80 9.98
C SER A 36 16.11 -4.28 10.07
N VAL A 37 17.02 -5.11 9.55
CA VAL A 37 16.91 -6.57 9.58
C VAL A 37 18.18 -7.15 10.19
N GLN A 38 18.03 -7.81 11.33
CA GLN A 38 19.12 -8.52 11.99
C GLN A 38 18.86 -10.03 11.94
N TYR A 39 19.68 -10.75 11.20
CA TYR A 39 19.67 -12.21 11.24
C TYR A 39 20.31 -12.73 12.53
N PHE A 40 19.55 -13.51 13.31
CA PHE A 40 20.08 -14.20 14.50
C PHE A 40 20.28 -15.71 14.27
N LYS A 41 19.73 -16.26 13.18
CA LYS A 41 19.95 -17.65 12.75
C LYS A 41 19.91 -17.74 11.22
N ARG A 42 20.97 -18.26 10.59
CA ARG A 42 21.01 -18.53 9.13
C ARG A 42 21.50 -19.95 8.85
N ILE A 43 20.69 -20.95 9.19
CA ILE A 43 21.00 -22.36 8.89
C ILE A 43 19.76 -23.02 8.26
N ALA A 44 19.41 -22.61 7.04
CA ALA A 44 18.47 -23.37 6.23
C ALA A 44 19.24 -24.58 5.62
N GLY A 45 18.80 -25.81 5.90
CA GLY A 45 19.44 -27.02 5.34
C GLY A 45 20.40 -27.78 6.27
N ALA A 46 20.22 -27.73 7.60
CA ALA A 46 21.01 -28.56 8.51
C ALA A 46 20.80 -30.07 8.22
N HIS A 47 21.89 -30.80 7.94
CA HIS A 47 21.86 -32.26 7.75
C HIS A 47 21.48 -33.03 9.04
N MET A 48 21.62 -32.40 10.22
CA MET A 48 21.16 -32.91 11.53
C MET A 48 20.63 -31.73 12.36
N GLY A 49 19.37 -31.80 12.79
CA GLY A 49 18.67 -30.76 13.58
C GLY A 49 17.68 -29.91 12.78
N GLN A 50 16.91 -29.06 13.47
CA GLN A 50 15.93 -28.18 12.83
C GLN A 50 16.65 -26.95 12.22
N GLY A 51 17.02 -27.08 10.94
CA GLY A 51 17.44 -25.95 10.13
C GLY A 51 16.33 -24.91 10.04
N ALA A 52 16.63 -23.65 10.32
CA ALA A 52 15.70 -22.54 10.17
C ALA A 52 16.47 -21.24 9.92
N ASN A 53 15.80 -20.30 9.25
CA ASN A 53 16.25 -18.92 9.14
C ASN A 53 15.42 -18.05 10.09
N GLY A 54 16.09 -17.20 10.87
CA GLY A 54 15.47 -16.36 11.89
C GLY A 54 16.06 -14.95 11.84
N GLN A 55 15.16 -13.97 11.81
CA GLN A 55 15.50 -12.55 11.75
C GLN A 55 14.65 -11.74 12.73
N VAL A 56 15.23 -10.66 13.26
CA VAL A 56 14.54 -9.58 13.95
C VAL A 56 14.37 -8.44 12.96
N ILE A 57 13.14 -7.93 12.85
CA ILE A 57 12.81 -6.76 12.05
C ILE A 57 12.47 -5.61 12.99
N THR A 58 13.02 -4.44 12.72
CA THR A 58 12.62 -3.18 13.35
C THR A 58 12.28 -2.19 12.25
N THR A 59 11.06 -1.65 12.29
CA THR A 59 10.57 -0.68 11.30
C THR A 59 9.57 0.25 11.96
N SER A 60 9.41 1.45 11.42
CA SER A 60 8.21 2.26 11.67
C SER A 60 7.05 1.77 10.79
N HIS A 61 5.82 2.17 11.12
CA HIS A 61 4.62 1.76 10.38
C HIS A 61 4.56 2.33 8.95
N HIS A 62 5.15 3.50 8.71
CA HIS A 62 5.08 4.21 7.42
C HIS A 62 6.37 4.01 6.60
N VAL A 63 6.65 2.75 6.26
CA VAL A 63 7.78 2.34 5.40
C VAL A 63 7.27 1.39 4.32
N GLY A 64 7.56 1.71 3.05
CA GLY A 64 7.08 0.92 1.90
C GLY A 64 5.56 0.98 1.73
N THR A 65 4.97 -0.06 1.14
CA THR A 65 3.50 -0.20 1.07
C THR A 65 2.95 -0.51 2.46
N HIS A 66 2.12 0.38 3.00
CA HIS A 66 1.63 0.33 4.38
C HIS A 66 0.16 0.75 4.46
N MET A 67 -0.39 0.72 5.67
CA MET A 67 -1.76 1.12 5.99
C MET A 67 -1.76 2.09 7.16
N ASP A 68 -2.60 3.12 7.07
CA ASP A 68 -2.78 4.11 8.12
C ASP A 68 -4.03 3.78 8.94
N GLY A 69 -3.86 3.62 10.25
CA GLY A 69 -4.97 3.54 11.20
C GLY A 69 -5.46 4.93 11.61
N GLU A 70 -6.70 5.04 12.09
CA GLU A 70 -7.32 6.33 12.45
C GLU A 70 -6.48 7.14 13.44
N ILE A 71 -5.89 6.48 14.44
CA ILE A 71 -5.07 7.14 15.47
C ILE A 71 -3.84 7.87 14.90
N HIS A 72 -3.45 7.59 13.65
CA HIS A 72 -2.36 8.30 12.99
C HIS A 72 -2.62 9.80 12.91
N PHE A 73 -3.87 10.21 12.67
CA PHE A 73 -4.28 11.62 12.57
C PHE A 73 -5.49 12.01 13.45
N HIS A 74 -6.16 11.05 14.08
CA HIS A 74 -7.29 11.28 14.97
C HIS A 74 -6.99 10.71 16.38
N ALA A 75 -6.65 11.57 17.34
CA ALA A 75 -6.19 11.14 18.67
C ALA A 75 -7.18 10.22 19.44
N SER A 76 -8.48 10.26 19.11
CA SER A 76 -9.52 9.40 19.70
C SER A 76 -9.96 8.27 18.77
N GLY A 77 -9.25 8.07 17.66
CA GLY A 77 -9.52 7.03 16.68
C GLY A 77 -9.05 5.65 17.12
N ARG A 78 -9.56 4.64 16.42
CA ARG A 78 -9.17 3.24 16.59
C ARG A 78 -7.71 3.04 16.24
N SER A 79 -7.04 2.16 16.98
CA SER A 79 -5.77 1.61 16.52
C SER A 79 -6.01 0.67 15.32
N ILE A 80 -5.00 0.47 14.47
CA ILE A 80 -5.16 -0.37 13.26
C ILE A 80 -5.62 -1.81 13.57
N GLY A 81 -5.25 -2.35 14.72
CA GLY A 81 -5.67 -3.70 15.17
C GLY A 81 -7.12 -3.80 15.64
N GLU A 82 -7.81 -2.66 15.81
CA GLU A 82 -9.22 -2.59 16.23
C GLU A 82 -10.17 -2.31 15.05
N VAL A 83 -9.64 -2.05 13.86
CA VAL A 83 -10.45 -1.87 12.65
C VAL A 83 -10.97 -3.24 12.18
N PRO A 84 -12.30 -3.43 12.04
CA PRO A 84 -12.91 -4.66 11.57
C PRO A 84 -12.39 -5.08 10.19
N ILE A 85 -12.24 -6.40 9.98
CA ILE A 85 -11.71 -6.95 8.73
C ILE A 85 -12.61 -6.65 7.53
N GLU A 86 -13.91 -6.46 7.78
CA GLU A 86 -14.91 -6.12 6.77
C GLU A 86 -14.70 -4.70 6.19
N GLU A 87 -13.96 -3.82 6.88
CA GLU A 87 -13.56 -2.51 6.34
C GLU A 87 -12.33 -2.61 5.42
N TRP A 88 -11.58 -3.72 5.49
CA TRP A 88 -10.39 -3.97 4.66
C TRP A 88 -10.67 -4.79 3.40
N ILE A 89 -11.86 -5.38 3.31
CA ILE A 89 -12.24 -6.28 2.22
C ILE A 89 -13.56 -5.79 1.63
N GLY A 90 -13.51 -5.34 0.39
CA GLY A 90 -14.69 -4.84 -0.30
C GLY A 90 -14.50 -4.73 -1.81
N PRO A 91 -15.54 -4.23 -2.51
CA PRO A 91 -15.42 -3.87 -3.91
C PRO A 91 -14.29 -2.84 -4.09
N GLY A 92 -13.45 -3.04 -5.10
CA GLY A 92 -12.37 -2.12 -5.44
C GLY A 92 -12.65 -1.37 -6.74
N VAL A 93 -12.36 -0.08 -6.79
CA VAL A 93 -12.39 0.74 -8.00
C VAL A 93 -11.00 1.29 -8.26
N VAL A 94 -10.45 1.01 -9.43
CA VAL A 94 -9.16 1.57 -9.86
C VAL A 94 -9.42 2.70 -10.84
N VAL A 95 -8.91 3.88 -10.51
CA VAL A 95 -9.02 5.07 -11.36
C VAL A 95 -7.62 5.47 -11.81
N ASP A 96 -7.36 5.35 -13.11
CA ASP A 96 -6.07 5.74 -13.69
C ASP A 96 -6.11 7.20 -14.16
N ILE A 97 -5.35 8.05 -13.47
CA ILE A 97 -5.15 9.45 -13.82
C ILE A 97 -3.70 9.74 -14.20
N SER A 98 -2.89 8.71 -14.46
CA SER A 98 -1.45 8.85 -14.70
C SER A 98 -1.07 9.63 -15.96
N ASP A 99 -2.04 9.90 -16.83
CA ASP A 99 -1.94 10.74 -18.01
C ASP A 99 -2.44 12.18 -17.80
N GLU A 100 -3.06 12.47 -16.64
CA GLU A 100 -3.68 13.75 -16.32
C GLU A 100 -3.00 14.52 -15.18
N VAL A 101 -2.07 13.88 -14.46
CA VAL A 101 -1.35 14.50 -13.34
C VAL A 101 0.17 14.32 -13.46
N GLY A 102 0.90 15.31 -12.98
CA GLY A 102 2.36 15.32 -12.85
C GLY A 102 2.81 15.89 -11.50
N ASP A 103 4.02 16.45 -11.49
CA ASP A 103 4.68 16.89 -10.25
C ASP A 103 3.88 18.00 -9.58
N TYR A 104 3.49 17.77 -8.32
CA TYR A 104 2.73 18.69 -7.46
C TYR A 104 1.30 19.00 -7.91
N ASP A 105 0.79 18.30 -8.92
CA ASP A 105 -0.59 18.51 -9.38
C ASP A 105 -1.61 18.07 -8.33
N LEU A 106 -2.80 18.68 -8.41
CA LEU A 106 -3.93 18.32 -7.57
C LEU A 106 -4.95 17.53 -8.38
N TYR A 107 -5.48 16.45 -7.82
CA TYR A 107 -6.63 15.73 -8.36
C TYR A 107 -7.88 16.00 -7.54
N SER A 108 -9.01 16.10 -8.22
CA SER A 108 -10.32 16.34 -7.62
C SER A 108 -11.24 15.12 -7.75
N PRO A 109 -12.28 15.00 -6.91
CA PRO A 109 -13.30 13.96 -7.07
C PRO A 109 -13.93 13.95 -8.46
N GLU A 110 -14.12 15.12 -9.08
CA GLU A 110 -14.70 15.23 -10.41
C GLU A 110 -13.81 14.58 -11.49
N MET A 111 -12.48 14.72 -11.37
CA MET A 111 -11.54 14.02 -12.27
C MET A 111 -11.70 12.50 -12.14
N LEU A 112 -11.84 12.00 -10.91
CA LEU A 112 -11.97 10.56 -10.67
C LEU A 112 -13.30 10.00 -11.16
N MET A 113 -14.41 10.68 -10.85
CA MET A 113 -15.77 10.27 -11.23
C MET A 113 -16.03 10.32 -12.74
N LYS A 114 -15.24 11.09 -13.51
CA LYS A 114 -15.29 11.06 -14.99
C LYS A 114 -14.76 9.73 -15.58
N LYS A 115 -13.92 9.00 -14.84
CA LYS A 115 -13.26 7.78 -15.32
C LYS A 115 -13.86 6.49 -14.77
N ALA A 116 -14.52 6.52 -13.62
CA ALA A 116 -15.14 5.35 -13.02
C ALA A 116 -16.40 5.70 -12.21
N ASP A 117 -17.30 4.72 -12.11
CA ASP A 117 -18.43 4.76 -11.18
C ASP A 117 -17.93 4.42 -9.76
N ILE A 118 -17.75 5.44 -8.93
CA ILE A 118 -17.25 5.32 -7.56
C ILE A 118 -18.45 5.37 -6.61
N ARG A 119 -18.61 4.33 -5.79
CA ARG A 119 -19.74 4.20 -4.87
C ARG A 119 -19.27 4.26 -3.42
N LYS A 120 -20.18 4.67 -2.54
CA LYS A 120 -19.93 4.69 -1.10
C LYS A 120 -19.57 3.28 -0.60
N GLY A 121 -18.42 3.15 0.05
CA GLY A 121 -17.91 1.89 0.58
C GLY A 121 -16.95 1.15 -0.35
N ASP A 122 -16.69 1.66 -1.56
CA ASP A 122 -15.67 1.09 -2.43
C ASP A 122 -14.26 1.40 -1.89
N ILE A 123 -13.35 0.45 -2.04
CA ILE A 123 -11.90 0.66 -1.89
C ILE A 123 -11.40 1.34 -3.16
N LEU A 124 -11.14 2.64 -3.07
CA LEU A 124 -10.67 3.45 -4.19
C LEU A 124 -9.14 3.41 -4.31
N ILE A 125 -8.64 2.93 -5.46
CA ILE A 125 -7.23 2.95 -5.82
C ILE A 125 -7.02 4.01 -6.89
N ILE A 126 -6.29 5.08 -6.56
CA ILE A 126 -5.95 6.16 -7.48
C ILE A 126 -4.57 5.88 -8.07
N ASN A 127 -4.52 5.46 -9.34
CA ASN A 127 -3.27 5.27 -10.04
C ASN A 127 -2.79 6.59 -10.66
N THR A 128 -1.79 7.20 -10.05
CA THR A 128 -1.12 8.43 -10.53
C THR A 128 0.08 8.12 -11.44
N GLY A 129 0.47 6.84 -11.55
CA GLY A 129 1.69 6.43 -12.25
C GLY A 129 2.99 6.64 -11.47
N TYR A 130 2.95 7.22 -10.26
CA TYR A 130 4.16 7.52 -9.49
C TYR A 130 4.91 6.30 -8.98
N HIS A 131 4.27 5.13 -8.95
CA HIS A 131 4.94 3.87 -8.65
C HIS A 131 6.14 3.61 -9.59
N ARG A 132 6.19 4.20 -10.80
CA ARG A 132 7.34 4.12 -11.73
C ARG A 132 8.62 4.80 -11.18
N TYR A 133 8.47 5.75 -10.28
CA TYR A 133 9.58 6.46 -9.62
C TYR A 133 9.97 5.85 -8.28
N ALA A 134 9.35 4.74 -7.87
CA ALA A 134 9.67 4.06 -6.63
C ALA A 134 11.13 3.55 -6.60
N TRP A 135 11.63 3.32 -5.39
CA TRP A 135 13.05 3.04 -5.12
C TRP A 135 13.62 1.83 -5.90
N ASP A 136 12.76 0.87 -6.26
CA ASP A 136 13.12 -0.38 -6.93
C ASP A 136 12.90 -0.36 -8.45
N GLN A 137 12.52 0.78 -9.03
CA GLN A 137 12.18 0.90 -10.45
C GLN A 137 13.31 1.49 -11.30
N PRO A 138 13.34 1.23 -12.63
CA PRO A 138 14.33 1.80 -13.54
C PRO A 138 14.34 3.33 -13.58
N GLU A 139 13.19 3.96 -13.36
CA GLU A 139 13.01 5.42 -13.34
C GLU A 139 13.06 6.01 -11.92
N SER A 140 13.62 5.26 -10.95
CA SER A 140 13.69 5.67 -9.54
C SER A 140 14.16 7.12 -9.35
N ASP A 141 13.33 7.90 -8.66
CA ASP A 141 13.62 9.26 -8.21
C ASP A 141 12.91 9.45 -6.87
N GLU A 142 13.64 9.19 -5.78
CA GLU A 142 13.10 9.22 -4.41
C GLU A 142 12.49 10.57 -4.03
N VAL A 143 13.09 11.68 -4.50
CA VAL A 143 12.55 13.02 -4.21
C VAL A 143 11.24 13.21 -4.95
N ARG A 144 11.17 12.79 -6.22
CA ARG A 144 9.95 12.85 -7.00
C ARG A 144 8.84 12.00 -6.41
N TYR A 145 9.19 10.78 -6.00
CA TYR A 145 8.27 9.84 -5.37
C TYR A 145 7.71 10.36 -4.05
N PHE A 146 8.55 10.87 -3.15
CA PHE A 146 8.13 11.30 -1.80
C PHE A 146 7.60 12.72 -1.70
N VAL A 147 8.08 13.64 -2.53
CA VAL A 147 7.85 15.08 -2.33
C VAL A 147 7.05 15.70 -3.46
N LYS A 148 7.22 15.19 -4.68
CA LYS A 148 6.59 15.79 -5.87
C LYS A 148 5.34 15.07 -6.33
N HIS A 149 4.91 14.03 -5.64
CA HIS A 149 3.73 13.28 -6.06
C HIS A 149 2.48 14.20 -6.09
N PRO A 150 1.55 13.97 -7.02
CA PRO A 150 0.27 14.64 -7.01
C PRO A 150 -0.52 14.23 -5.78
N GLY A 151 -1.45 15.08 -5.37
CA GLY A 151 -2.24 14.90 -4.16
C GLY A 151 -3.70 15.31 -4.35
N PRO A 152 -4.56 15.00 -3.37
CA PRO A 152 -5.94 15.46 -3.41
C PRO A 152 -6.00 16.99 -3.24
N ASP A 153 -6.96 17.63 -3.90
CA ASP A 153 -7.23 19.05 -3.65
C ASP A 153 -7.71 19.31 -2.20
N PRO A 154 -7.67 20.56 -1.70
CA PRO A 154 -8.07 20.87 -0.32
C PRO A 154 -9.51 20.51 0.06
N GLU A 155 -10.41 20.36 -0.91
CA GLU A 155 -11.84 20.10 -0.71
C GLU A 155 -12.18 18.62 -0.79
N PHE A 156 -11.25 17.77 -1.22
CA PHE A 156 -11.41 16.33 -1.41
C PHE A 156 -12.01 15.62 -0.19
N HIS A 157 -11.60 16.00 1.02
CA HIS A 157 -12.07 15.44 2.29
C HIS A 157 -13.58 15.59 2.53
N LYS A 158 -14.26 16.51 1.84
CA LYS A 158 -15.71 16.70 1.95
C LYS A 158 -16.49 15.66 1.15
N TRP A 159 -15.84 15.08 0.14
CA TRP A 159 -16.40 14.05 -0.72
C TRP A 159 -16.04 12.64 -0.26
N ALA A 160 -14.80 12.46 0.22
CA ALA A 160 -14.23 11.18 0.64
C ALA A 160 -14.99 10.49 1.79
#